data_AF-A0AA90H4F9-F1
#
_entry.id   AF-A0AA90H4F9-F1
#
_cell.length_a   1.000
_cell.length_b   1.000
_cell.length_c   1.000
_cell.angle_alpha   90.00
_cell.angle_beta   90.00
_cell.angle_gamma   90.00
#
_symmetry.space_group_name_H-M   'P 1'
#
loop_
_entity.id
_entity.type
_entity.pdbx_description
1 polymer ?
#
loop_
_entity_poly.entity_id
_entity_poly.type
_entity_poly.pdbx_seq_one_letter_code
_entity_poly.pdbx_strand_id
1 'polypeptide(L)'
;MSDIIGKVIKPTTEFLEDLARKLPEALGKGHYRVGQHIHTAADEFDKAEDDLTNAAKHHPHADGRGHHDLADVAGTGATAAGGARAVGDAHRHARTGAEADTDHHDLSGEPNPADMGTRRAQRARTADDSHVAAPPAHAPDGELSSRDPVYYRDGSTAIGYDNATRINFDSVRSEPGYHDVVVHGNNRGYFEPGRVNAAGHGFPAGDTHPTHIAEAVRNNPSYDGGPVRLVSCHTGTSTPDSGEVPAAQSVANHLGVPVKAPTNKVGVSRLGGPGQTPEIFGGGYWRTFLPIHGGGH
;
A
#
# COMPACT_ATOMS: atom_id res chain seq x y z
N MET A 1 -30.56 1.85 -8.69
CA MET A 1 -30.51 2.77 -7.52
C MET A 1 -30.74 2.07 -6.18
N SER A 2 -31.59 1.03 -6.08
CA SER A 2 -31.84 0.36 -4.78
C SER A 2 -30.66 -0.46 -4.21
N ASP A 3 -29.74 -0.93 -5.06
CA ASP A 3 -28.60 -1.78 -4.65
C ASP A 3 -27.43 -0.97 -4.05
N ILE A 4 -27.33 0.32 -4.36
CA ILE A 4 -26.28 1.22 -3.84
C ILE A 4 -26.58 1.60 -2.38
N ILE A 5 -27.86 1.82 -2.06
CA ILE A 5 -28.31 2.18 -0.72
C ILE A 5 -27.99 1.03 0.27
N GLY A 6 -28.20 -0.22 -0.13
CA GLY A 6 -27.88 -1.38 0.71
C GLY A 6 -26.37 -1.61 0.93
N LYS A 7 -25.55 -1.30 -0.07
CA LYS A 7 -24.09 -1.50 -0.02
C LYS A 7 -23.34 -0.42 0.75
N VAL A 8 -23.88 0.81 0.83
CA VAL A 8 -23.21 1.93 1.51
C VAL A 8 -23.76 2.16 2.91
N ILE A 9 -25.09 2.07 3.11
CA ILE A 9 -25.69 2.41 4.40
C ILE A 9 -25.40 1.34 5.44
N LYS A 10 -25.48 0.06 5.06
CA LYS A 10 -25.35 -1.05 6.02
C LYS A 10 -23.95 -1.11 6.68
N PRO A 11 -22.82 -1.02 5.95
CA PRO A 11 -21.50 -0.99 6.58
C PRO A 11 -21.31 0.23 7.48
N THR A 12 -21.86 1.39 7.08
CA THR A 12 -21.76 2.63 7.86
C THR A 12 -22.50 2.50 9.20
N THR A 13 -23.69 1.90 9.21
CA THR A 13 -24.45 1.66 10.45
C THR A 13 -23.79 0.61 11.35
N GLU A 14 -23.25 -0.47 10.77
CA GLU A 14 -22.54 -1.51 11.53
C GLU A 14 -21.24 -0.97 12.16
N PHE A 15 -20.52 -0.08 11.46
CA PHE A 15 -19.36 0.62 11.98
C PHE A 15 -19.72 1.54 13.16
N LEU A 16 -20.79 2.33 13.04
CA LEU A 16 -21.24 3.21 14.12
C LEU A 16 -21.69 2.43 15.36
N GLU A 17 -22.35 1.29 15.18
CA GLU A 17 -22.73 0.40 16.29
C GLU A 17 -21.52 -0.25 16.97
N ASP A 18 -20.53 -0.71 16.18
CA ASP A 18 -19.30 -1.28 16.74
C ASP A 18 -18.47 -0.23 17.48
N LEU A 19 -18.39 0.99 16.95
CA LEU A 19 -17.73 2.13 17.59
C LEU A 19 -18.43 2.50 18.90
N ALA A 20 -19.77 2.57 18.91
CA ALA A 20 -20.57 2.88 20.10
C ALA A 20 -20.42 1.81 21.19
N ARG A 21 -20.22 0.53 20.81
CA ARG A 21 -19.98 -0.56 21.73
C ARG A 21 -18.57 -0.55 22.33
N LYS A 22 -17.54 -0.22 21.53
CA LYS A 22 -16.13 -0.27 21.95
C LYS A 22 -15.68 0.98 22.72
N LEU A 23 -16.30 2.14 22.47
CA LEU A 23 -15.92 3.40 23.13
C LEU A 23 -15.96 3.34 24.67
N PRO A 24 -17.05 2.81 25.30
CA PRO A 24 -17.13 2.72 26.76
C PRO A 24 -16.08 1.76 27.36
N GLU A 25 -15.76 0.66 26.68
CA GLU A 25 -14.73 -0.29 27.14
C GLU A 25 -13.32 0.29 27.06
N ALA A 26 -13.06 1.12 26.04
CA ALA A 26 -11.78 1.81 25.88
C ALA A 26 -11.60 2.95 26.90
N LEU A 27 -12.67 3.68 27.25
CA LEU A 27 -12.66 4.72 28.28
C LEU A 27 -12.36 4.17 29.68
N GLY A 28 -12.73 2.91 29.96
CA GLY A 28 -12.42 2.25 31.24
C GLY A 28 -10.96 1.81 31.42
N LYS A 29 -10.13 1.82 30.35
CA LYS A 29 -8.77 1.24 30.35
C LYS A 29 -7.64 2.25 30.13
N GLY A 30 -7.94 3.55 30.26
CA GLY A 30 -6.96 4.63 30.13
C GLY A 30 -6.90 5.24 28.73
N HIS A 31 -6.66 6.55 28.67
CA HIS A 31 -6.84 7.41 27.50
C HIS A 31 -5.99 7.04 26.27
N TYR A 32 -4.90 6.28 26.45
CA TYR A 32 -3.98 5.90 25.37
C TYR A 32 -4.61 4.93 24.35
N ARG A 33 -5.48 4.02 24.81
CA ARG A 33 -6.10 3.01 23.91
C ARG A 33 -7.20 3.59 23.04
N VAL A 34 -7.88 4.64 23.50
CA VAL A 34 -8.91 5.34 22.72
C VAL A 34 -8.29 5.95 21.45
N GLY A 35 -7.10 6.53 21.55
CA GLY A 35 -6.36 7.04 20.40
C GLY A 35 -6.05 5.95 19.37
N GLN A 36 -5.53 4.79 19.81
CA GLN A 36 -5.22 3.67 18.92
C GLN A 36 -6.46 3.14 18.18
N HIS A 37 -7.61 3.05 18.85
CA HIS A 37 -8.85 2.63 18.20
C HIS A 37 -9.37 3.64 17.19
N ILE A 38 -9.28 4.95 17.49
CA ILE A 38 -9.66 6.01 16.53
C ILE A 38 -8.74 5.98 15.30
N HIS A 39 -7.43 5.78 15.49
CA HIS A 39 -6.48 5.67 14.38
C HIS A 39 -6.73 4.42 13.52
N THR A 40 -6.93 3.26 14.14
CA THR A 40 -7.29 2.02 13.41
C THR A 40 -8.57 2.22 12.61
N ALA A 41 -9.58 2.85 13.21
CA ALA A 41 -10.83 3.15 12.53
C ALA A 41 -10.67 4.14 11.36
N ALA A 42 -9.75 5.11 11.48
CA ALA A 42 -9.43 6.03 10.40
C ALA A 42 -8.70 5.32 9.24
N ASP A 43 -7.79 4.39 9.54
CA ASP A 43 -7.09 3.60 8.52
C ASP A 43 -8.05 2.59 7.83
N GLU A 44 -9.00 2.02 8.58
CA GLU A 44 -10.09 1.22 8.00
C GLU A 44 -11.01 2.06 7.11
N PHE A 45 -11.27 3.32 7.47
CA PHE A 45 -12.06 4.24 6.64
C PHE A 45 -11.34 4.61 5.35
N ASP A 46 -10.06 4.95 5.42
CA ASP A 46 -9.24 5.22 4.22
C ASP A 46 -9.21 4.00 3.29
N LYS A 47 -9.06 2.79 3.86
CA LYS A 47 -9.15 1.55 3.10
C LYS A 47 -10.53 1.38 2.44
N ALA A 48 -11.61 1.67 3.16
CA ALA A 48 -12.96 1.59 2.62
C ALA A 48 -13.20 2.62 1.49
N GLU A 49 -12.63 3.82 1.60
CA GLU A 49 -12.67 4.84 0.54
C GLU A 49 -11.90 4.39 -0.72
N ASP A 50 -10.75 3.73 -0.53
CA ASP A 50 -9.94 3.14 -1.60
C ASP A 50 -10.71 2.03 -2.33
N ASP A 51 -11.31 1.12 -1.56
CA ASP A 51 -12.13 0.03 -2.09
C ASP A 51 -13.34 0.57 -2.87
N LEU A 52 -14.01 1.63 -2.37
CA LEU A 52 -15.14 2.26 -3.05
C LEU A 52 -14.72 2.95 -4.36
N THR A 53 -13.59 3.65 -4.34
CA THR A 53 -13.03 4.32 -5.52
C THR A 53 -12.65 3.31 -6.60
N ASN A 54 -12.06 2.19 -6.20
CA ASN A 54 -11.71 1.10 -7.12
C ASN A 54 -12.96 0.42 -7.69
N ALA A 55 -13.98 0.17 -6.87
CA ALA A 55 -15.25 -0.39 -7.32
C ALA A 55 -15.94 0.51 -8.37
N ALA A 56 -15.89 1.84 -8.20
CA ALA A 56 -16.46 2.79 -9.14
C ALA A 56 -15.77 2.77 -10.52
N LYS A 57 -14.46 2.50 -10.57
CA LYS A 57 -13.69 2.40 -11.83
C LYS A 57 -13.98 1.11 -12.62
N HIS A 58 -14.47 0.06 -11.96
CA HIS A 58 -14.70 -1.25 -12.56
C HIS A 58 -16.15 -1.52 -12.95
N HIS A 59 -17.03 -0.53 -12.97
CA HIS A 59 -18.38 -0.74 -13.51
C HIS A 59 -18.31 -0.95 -15.03
N PRO A 60 -18.64 -2.14 -15.55
CA PRO A 60 -18.66 -2.37 -16.98
C PRO A 60 -19.71 -1.44 -17.59
N HIS A 61 -19.30 -0.63 -18.55
CA HIS A 61 -20.24 0.10 -19.40
C HIS A 61 -21.20 -0.94 -20.00
N ALA A 62 -22.47 -0.87 -19.61
CA ALA A 62 -23.50 -1.70 -20.23
C ALA A 62 -23.55 -1.32 -21.72
N ASP A 63 -23.10 -2.23 -22.57
CA ASP A 63 -23.16 -2.11 -24.02
C ASP A 63 -24.62 -1.86 -24.44
N GLY A 64 -24.93 -0.61 -24.76
CA GLY A 64 -26.18 -0.23 -25.38
C GLY A 64 -26.22 -0.77 -26.80
N ARG A 65 -26.83 -1.94 -27.00
CA ARG A 65 -27.34 -2.38 -28.31
C ARG A 65 -28.83 -2.66 -28.20
N GLY A 66 -29.61 -1.89 -28.93
CA GLY A 66 -31.06 -2.08 -29.04
C GLY A 66 -31.71 -1.11 -30.02
N HIS A 67 -31.26 -1.06 -31.27
CA HIS A 67 -32.10 -0.60 -32.38
C HIS A 67 -32.42 -1.80 -33.26
N HIS A 68 -33.70 -2.17 -33.24
CA HIS A 68 -34.32 -3.13 -34.14
C HIS A 68 -34.52 -2.46 -35.50
N ASP A 69 -33.96 -3.05 -36.55
CA ASP A 69 -34.45 -2.87 -37.91
C ASP A 69 -35.09 -4.18 -38.39
N LEU A 70 -36.34 -4.04 -38.84
CA LEU A 70 -37.16 -5.04 -39.49
C LEU A 70 -36.86 -5.03 -40.99
N ALA A 71 -36.47 -6.18 -41.57
CA ALA A 71 -36.93 -6.62 -42.89
C ALA A 71 -36.46 -8.06 -43.21
N ASP A 72 -37.40 -8.81 -43.76
CA ASP A 72 -37.32 -10.16 -44.33
C ASP A 72 -36.09 -10.44 -45.21
N VAL A 73 -35.65 -11.71 -45.26
CA VAL A 73 -35.69 -12.56 -46.48
C VAL A 73 -35.56 -14.04 -46.08
N ALA A 74 -36.48 -14.84 -46.62
CA ALA A 74 -36.59 -16.29 -46.52
C ALA A 74 -35.40 -17.07 -47.13
N GLY A 75 -35.13 -18.27 -46.61
CA GLY A 75 -34.18 -19.21 -47.21
C GLY A 75 -34.21 -20.60 -46.58
N THR A 76 -35.04 -21.46 -47.16
CA THR A 76 -35.22 -22.91 -46.95
C THR A 76 -34.00 -23.78 -47.27
N GLY A 77 -33.87 -24.93 -46.57
CA GLY A 77 -33.14 -26.14 -47.00
C GLY A 77 -32.27 -26.76 -45.89
N ALA A 78 -32.75 -27.72 -45.08
CA ALA A 78 -32.95 -29.17 -45.34
C ALA A 78 -31.69 -30.06 -45.15
N THR A 79 -31.83 -31.05 -44.23
CA THR A 79 -31.21 -32.41 -44.18
C THR A 79 -29.68 -32.52 -43.99
N ALA A 80 -29.05 -33.48 -43.30
CA ALA A 80 -29.35 -34.74 -42.61
C ALA A 80 -28.02 -35.12 -41.84
N ALA A 81 -28.00 -35.68 -40.63
CA ALA A 81 -27.99 -37.11 -40.27
C ALA A 81 -26.71 -37.53 -39.50
N GLY A 82 -26.92 -38.36 -38.46
CA GLY A 82 -25.98 -39.36 -37.90
C GLY A 82 -24.86 -38.84 -37.00
N GLY A 83 -24.50 -39.45 -35.86
CA GLY A 83 -24.88 -40.71 -35.24
C GLY A 83 -23.90 -41.07 -34.10
N ALA A 84 -24.33 -41.97 -33.21
CA ALA A 84 -23.60 -42.81 -32.23
C ALA A 84 -22.79 -42.12 -31.09
N ARG A 85 -23.10 -42.29 -29.78
CA ARG A 85 -23.06 -43.46 -28.88
C ARG A 85 -21.69 -44.16 -28.72
N ALA A 86 -21.10 -44.01 -27.52
CA ALA A 86 -20.24 -44.97 -26.80
C ALA A 86 -20.18 -44.51 -25.33
N VAL A 87 -21.04 -45.01 -24.43
CA VAL A 87 -20.82 -46.12 -23.46
C VAL A 87 -19.41 -46.74 -23.43
N GLY A 88 -18.78 -46.69 -22.26
CA GLY A 88 -17.54 -47.39 -21.91
C GLY A 88 -17.25 -47.30 -20.42
N ASP A 89 -17.09 -48.47 -19.82
CA ASP A 89 -17.26 -48.82 -18.40
C ASP A 89 -16.15 -48.42 -17.42
N ALA A 90 -16.55 -48.51 -16.15
CA ALA A 90 -15.75 -48.46 -14.94
C ALA A 90 -14.61 -49.49 -14.86
N HIS A 91 -13.50 -49.11 -14.23
CA HIS A 91 -12.78 -50.01 -13.32
C HIS A 91 -12.18 -49.25 -12.13
N ARG A 92 -12.57 -49.76 -10.97
CA ARG A 92 -12.13 -49.49 -9.59
C ARG A 92 -10.73 -50.08 -9.39
N HIS A 93 -9.84 -49.44 -8.63
CA HIS A 93 -9.20 -50.00 -7.43
C HIS A 93 -8.17 -49.06 -6.79
N ALA A 94 -8.26 -49.07 -5.46
CA ALA A 94 -7.52 -48.29 -4.47
C ALA A 94 -5.99 -48.49 -4.52
N ARG A 95 -5.27 -47.40 -4.22
CA ARG A 95 -3.97 -47.47 -3.56
C ARG A 95 -3.97 -46.53 -2.35
N THR A 96 -3.97 -47.16 -1.20
CA THR A 96 -3.58 -46.64 0.11
C THR A 96 -2.07 -46.46 0.13
N GLY A 97 -1.60 -45.29 0.54
CA GLY A 97 -0.18 -44.99 0.76
C GLY A 97 -0.08 -43.64 1.45
N ALA A 98 -0.32 -43.64 2.76
CA ALA A 98 -0.07 -42.49 3.63
C ALA A 98 1.39 -42.58 4.07
N GLU A 99 2.26 -41.81 3.43
CA GLU A 99 3.57 -41.46 3.96
C GLU A 99 3.48 -40.01 4.42
N ALA A 100 3.59 -39.84 5.73
CA ALA A 100 3.60 -38.55 6.39
C ALA A 100 4.95 -37.88 6.12
N ASP A 101 4.98 -37.01 5.12
CA ASP A 101 6.09 -36.11 4.88
C ASP A 101 5.88 -34.87 5.76
N THR A 102 6.73 -34.72 6.77
CA THR A 102 6.74 -33.56 7.65
C THR A 102 7.41 -32.41 6.93
N ASP A 103 6.63 -31.69 6.13
CA ASP A 103 7.06 -30.44 5.48
C ASP A 103 7.34 -29.37 6.56
N HIS A 104 8.61 -29.20 6.88
CA HIS A 104 9.12 -28.03 7.56
C HIS A 104 8.94 -26.82 6.64
N HIS A 105 7.87 -26.05 6.86
CA HIS A 105 7.64 -24.78 6.17
C HIS A 105 8.74 -23.77 6.52
N ASP A 106 9.71 -23.66 5.63
CA ASP A 106 10.65 -22.55 5.57
C ASP A 106 9.90 -21.29 5.12
N LEU A 107 9.71 -20.35 6.05
CA LEU A 107 9.01 -19.07 5.85
C LEU A 107 9.89 -18.02 5.15
N SER A 108 11.09 -18.38 4.66
CA SER A 108 11.93 -17.45 3.88
C SER A 108 11.39 -17.16 2.47
N GLY A 109 10.32 -17.83 2.04
CA GLY A 109 9.39 -17.32 1.01
C GLY A 109 9.97 -17.12 -0.40
N GLU A 110 11.19 -17.56 -0.69
CA GLU A 110 11.69 -17.54 -2.07
C GLU A 110 11.08 -18.71 -2.85
N PRO A 111 10.26 -18.45 -3.89
CA PRO A 111 9.56 -19.52 -4.61
C PRO A 111 10.56 -20.42 -5.35
N ASN A 112 10.33 -21.74 -5.25
CA ASN A 112 11.09 -22.74 -6.03
C ASN A 112 11.01 -22.41 -7.53
N PRO A 113 12.14 -22.23 -8.24
CA PRO A 113 12.14 -21.88 -9.66
C PRO A 113 11.44 -22.92 -10.55
N ALA A 114 11.31 -24.18 -10.11
CA ALA A 114 10.54 -25.21 -10.81
C ALA A 114 9.01 -24.98 -10.76
N ASP A 115 8.52 -24.18 -9.81
CA ASP A 115 7.09 -23.89 -9.63
C ASP A 115 6.67 -22.54 -10.28
N MET A 116 7.64 -21.78 -10.81
CA MET A 116 7.45 -20.47 -11.46
C MET A 116 6.58 -20.51 -12.74
N GLY A 117 6.21 -21.69 -13.21
CA GLY A 117 5.33 -21.89 -14.37
C GLY A 117 3.96 -22.48 -14.05
N THR A 118 3.65 -22.78 -12.79
CA THR A 118 2.35 -23.38 -12.48
C THR A 118 1.26 -22.32 -12.41
N ARG A 119 0.06 -22.67 -12.89
CA ARG A 119 -1.11 -21.78 -12.78
C ARG A 119 -1.41 -21.38 -11.34
N ARG A 120 -0.97 -22.19 -10.35
CA ARG A 120 -1.13 -21.91 -8.92
C ARG A 120 -0.22 -20.79 -8.46
N ALA A 121 1.07 -20.83 -8.79
CA ALA A 121 2.01 -19.75 -8.49
C ALA A 121 1.57 -18.42 -9.14
N GLN A 122 1.13 -18.47 -10.41
CA GLN A 122 0.60 -17.29 -11.08
C GLN A 122 -0.64 -16.74 -10.36
N ARG A 123 -1.59 -17.59 -9.96
CA ARG A 123 -2.79 -17.16 -9.22
C ARG A 123 -2.45 -16.53 -7.88
N ALA A 124 -1.47 -17.05 -7.14
CA ALA A 124 -1.05 -16.48 -5.87
C ALA A 124 -0.40 -15.08 -6.04
N ARG A 125 0.27 -14.84 -7.17
CA ARG A 125 0.85 -13.53 -7.51
C ARG A 125 -0.18 -12.51 -7.97
N THR A 126 -1.23 -12.96 -8.64
CA THR A 126 -2.30 -12.10 -9.17
C THR A 126 -3.53 -12.03 -8.27
N ALA A 127 -3.48 -12.61 -7.07
CA ALA A 127 -4.55 -12.50 -6.10
C ALA A 127 -4.58 -11.07 -5.54
N ASP A 128 -5.78 -10.55 -5.27
CA ASP A 128 -5.97 -9.18 -4.77
C ASP A 128 -5.27 -8.94 -3.42
N ASP A 129 -5.15 -9.99 -2.59
CA ASP A 129 -4.47 -10.01 -1.29
C ASP A 129 -2.99 -10.42 -1.36
N SER A 130 -2.41 -10.53 -2.57
CA SER A 130 -1.01 -10.91 -2.74
C SER A 130 -0.08 -9.82 -2.21
N HIS A 131 0.94 -10.23 -1.46
CA HIS A 131 2.09 -9.39 -1.08
C HIS A 131 3.29 -9.56 -2.02
N VAL A 132 3.07 -10.19 -3.18
CA VAL A 132 4.11 -10.27 -4.21
C VAL A 132 4.09 -8.98 -5.02
N ALA A 133 5.20 -8.25 -4.96
CA ALA A 133 5.38 -6.98 -5.66
C ALA A 133 5.33 -7.18 -7.18
N ALA A 134 4.54 -6.35 -7.86
CA ALA A 134 4.62 -6.18 -9.30
C ALA A 134 5.77 -5.22 -9.65
N PRO A 135 6.34 -5.28 -10.85
CA PRO A 135 7.29 -4.26 -11.30
C PRO A 135 6.65 -2.86 -11.29
N PRO A 136 7.41 -1.80 -10.97
CA PRO A 136 6.88 -0.44 -11.02
C PRO A 136 6.50 -0.06 -12.46
N ALA A 137 5.43 0.73 -12.61
CA ALA A 137 4.97 1.20 -13.92
C ALA A 137 5.96 2.15 -14.62
N HIS A 138 6.83 2.79 -13.85
CA HIS A 138 7.91 3.66 -14.32
C HIS A 138 9.24 3.16 -13.77
N ALA A 139 10.27 3.16 -14.62
CA ALA A 139 11.62 2.83 -14.22
C ALA A 139 12.08 3.78 -13.09
N PRO A 140 12.66 3.26 -11.99
CA PRO A 140 13.20 4.10 -10.95
C PRO A 140 14.54 4.74 -11.35
N ASP A 141 14.88 5.82 -10.67
CA ASP A 141 16.17 6.52 -10.82
C ASP A 141 17.29 5.83 -10.02
N GLY A 142 16.91 5.05 -9.01
CA GLY A 142 17.81 4.23 -8.19
C GLY A 142 17.04 3.19 -7.38
N GLU A 143 17.76 2.42 -6.58
CA GLU A 143 17.16 1.43 -5.68
C GLU A 143 17.87 1.47 -4.33
N LEU A 144 17.11 1.21 -3.25
CA LEU A 144 17.72 0.91 -1.96
C LEU A 144 18.43 -0.45 -2.00
N SER A 145 19.28 -0.72 -1.00
CA SER A 145 19.85 -2.06 -0.80
C SER A 145 18.80 -3.15 -0.60
N SER A 146 17.61 -2.78 -0.10
CA SER A 146 16.41 -3.63 0.00
C SER A 146 15.68 -3.85 -1.33
N ARG A 147 16.22 -3.31 -2.44
CA ARG A 147 15.63 -3.27 -3.79
C ARG A 147 14.32 -2.48 -3.87
N ASP A 148 14.10 -1.56 -2.94
CA ASP A 148 12.97 -0.64 -3.03
C ASP A 148 13.26 0.46 -4.06
N PRO A 149 12.38 0.66 -5.04
CA PRO A 149 12.53 1.70 -6.06
C PRO A 149 12.63 3.11 -5.46
N VAL A 150 13.56 3.91 -5.97
CA VAL A 150 13.78 5.31 -5.59
C VAL A 150 13.57 6.21 -6.80
N TYR A 151 12.86 7.32 -6.58
CA TYR A 151 12.57 8.32 -7.61
C TYR A 151 13.10 9.68 -7.19
N TYR A 152 13.68 10.41 -8.14
CA TYR A 152 14.28 11.72 -7.92
C TYR A 152 13.53 12.80 -8.71
N ARG A 153 13.43 13.96 -8.10
CA ARG A 153 13.13 15.24 -8.76
C ARG A 153 13.89 16.35 -8.06
N ASP A 154 13.87 17.53 -8.65
CA ASP A 154 14.47 18.71 -8.04
C ASP A 154 13.89 18.98 -6.65
N GLY A 155 14.76 18.97 -5.64
CA GLY A 155 14.42 19.16 -4.23
C GLY A 155 13.59 18.05 -3.58
N SER A 156 13.46 16.86 -4.18
CA SER A 156 12.69 15.78 -3.54
C SER A 156 13.06 14.35 -3.97
N THR A 157 13.02 13.42 -3.02
CA THR A 157 13.24 11.98 -3.21
C THR A 157 12.02 11.20 -2.74
N ALA A 158 11.53 10.25 -3.54
CA ALA A 158 10.51 9.28 -3.13
C ALA A 158 11.07 7.86 -3.07
N ILE A 159 10.58 7.06 -2.11
CA ILE A 159 10.99 5.67 -1.91
C ILE A 159 9.72 4.82 -1.82
N GLY A 160 9.59 3.86 -2.73
CA GLY A 160 8.34 3.15 -2.99
C GLY A 160 7.58 3.72 -4.19
N TYR A 161 6.59 2.98 -4.68
CA TYR A 161 5.88 3.26 -5.94
C TYR A 161 4.38 2.96 -5.86
N ASP A 162 3.83 2.78 -4.66
CA ASP A 162 2.39 2.70 -4.50
C ASP A 162 1.70 4.05 -4.75
N ASN A 163 0.38 3.99 -4.95
CA ASN A 163 -0.40 5.16 -5.35
C ASN A 163 -0.28 6.30 -4.33
N ALA A 164 -0.25 6.00 -3.03
CA ALA A 164 -0.12 7.00 -1.99
C ALA A 164 1.26 7.67 -1.97
N THR A 165 2.34 6.90 -2.16
CA THR A 165 3.70 7.46 -2.32
C THR A 165 3.76 8.37 -3.54
N ARG A 166 3.23 7.92 -4.69
CA ARG A 166 3.22 8.70 -5.93
C ARG A 166 2.40 9.98 -5.81
N ILE A 167 1.20 9.91 -5.23
CA ILE A 167 0.37 11.10 -5.01
C ILE A 167 1.09 12.13 -4.14
N ASN A 168 1.67 11.71 -3.01
CA ASN A 168 2.42 12.64 -2.15
C ASN A 168 3.64 13.21 -2.89
N PHE A 169 4.40 12.36 -3.59
CA PHE A 169 5.56 12.79 -4.35
C PHE A 169 5.18 13.80 -5.43
N ASP A 170 4.12 13.59 -6.19
CA ASP A 170 3.74 14.48 -7.27
C ASP A 170 3.02 15.75 -6.75
N SER A 171 2.36 15.67 -5.60
CA SER A 171 1.44 16.71 -5.12
C SER A 171 1.99 17.63 -4.05
N VAL A 172 2.95 17.19 -3.24
CA VAL A 172 3.54 18.02 -2.19
C VAL A 172 4.27 19.22 -2.79
N ARG A 173 3.94 20.40 -2.28
CA ARG A 173 4.66 21.65 -2.53
C ARG A 173 6.02 21.60 -1.87
N SER A 174 7.07 21.78 -2.66
CA SER A 174 8.43 21.98 -2.16
C SER A 174 8.46 23.12 -1.14
N GLU A 175 9.18 22.90 -0.05
CA GLU A 175 9.41 23.96 0.94
C GLU A 175 10.76 24.63 0.68
N PRO A 176 10.79 25.97 0.55
CA PRO A 176 12.05 26.67 0.29
C PRO A 176 13.14 26.30 1.31
N GLY A 177 14.30 25.88 0.80
CA GLY A 177 15.46 25.49 1.61
C GLY A 177 15.40 24.08 2.21
N TYR A 178 14.41 23.27 1.85
CA TYR A 178 14.31 21.87 2.26
C TYR A 178 14.33 20.92 1.06
N HIS A 179 14.94 19.75 1.26
CA HIS A 179 14.77 18.59 0.39
C HIS A 179 13.69 17.68 0.96
N ASP A 180 12.65 17.41 0.18
CA ASP A 180 11.50 16.60 0.61
C ASP A 180 11.75 15.11 0.41
N VAL A 181 11.52 14.31 1.45
CA VAL A 181 11.58 12.84 1.37
C VAL A 181 10.19 12.26 1.55
N VAL A 182 9.69 11.56 0.53
CA VAL A 182 8.38 10.92 0.53
C VAL A 182 8.55 9.41 0.64
N VAL A 183 8.06 8.85 1.72
CA VAL A 183 8.07 7.41 2.02
C VAL A 183 6.99 7.20 3.07
N HIS A 184 6.34 6.03 3.13
CA HIS A 184 5.43 5.79 4.25
C HIS A 184 6.21 5.66 5.55
N GLY A 185 5.52 5.97 6.64
CA GLY A 185 5.93 5.53 7.96
C GLY A 185 4.78 4.85 8.68
N ASN A 186 5.11 3.91 9.56
CA ASN A 186 4.10 3.23 10.38
C ASN A 186 3.87 3.96 11.70
N ASN A 187 2.86 3.53 12.45
CA ASN A 187 2.51 4.12 13.75
C ASN A 187 3.58 3.90 14.85
N ARG A 188 4.63 3.13 14.56
CA ARG A 188 5.80 2.94 15.44
C ARG A 188 6.95 3.90 15.10
N GLY A 189 6.83 4.66 14.02
CA GLY A 189 7.82 5.65 13.58
C GLY A 189 8.93 5.07 12.70
N TYR A 190 8.77 3.85 12.15
CA TYR A 190 9.68 3.29 11.15
C TYR A 190 9.26 3.67 9.73
N PHE A 191 10.19 3.59 8.79
CA PHE A 191 9.93 3.80 7.36
C PHE A 191 9.45 2.51 6.70
N GLU A 192 8.43 2.57 5.85
CA GLU A 192 7.89 1.39 5.15
C GLU A 192 7.63 1.72 3.66
N PRO A 193 8.59 1.54 2.75
CA PRO A 193 8.37 1.79 1.34
C PRO A 193 7.11 1.08 0.80
N GLY A 194 6.25 1.82 0.10
CA GLY A 194 5.02 1.28 -0.48
C GLY A 194 5.28 0.56 -1.81
N ARG A 195 4.72 -0.63 -1.98
CA ARG A 195 4.77 -1.43 -3.23
C ARG A 195 3.35 -1.69 -3.72
N VAL A 196 3.20 -2.10 -4.99
CA VAL A 196 1.90 -2.58 -5.50
C VAL A 196 1.99 -4.03 -5.94
N ASN A 197 0.92 -4.78 -5.75
CA ASN A 197 0.80 -6.14 -6.31
C ASN A 197 0.28 -6.09 -7.75
N ALA A 198 0.16 -7.26 -8.40
CA ALA A 198 -0.30 -7.35 -9.79
C ALA A 198 -1.77 -6.92 -9.99
N ALA A 199 -2.56 -6.85 -8.91
CA ALA A 199 -3.93 -6.32 -8.90
C ALA A 199 -3.97 -4.80 -8.62
N GLY A 200 -2.82 -4.16 -8.38
CA GLY A 200 -2.71 -2.72 -8.15
C GLY A 200 -2.93 -2.28 -6.70
N HIS A 201 -3.04 -3.22 -5.75
CA HIS A 201 -3.19 -2.91 -4.34
C HIS A 201 -1.85 -2.55 -3.71
N GLY A 202 -1.83 -1.44 -2.96
CA GLY A 202 -0.67 -0.99 -2.20
C GLY A 202 -0.43 -1.84 -0.95
N PHE A 203 0.82 -2.14 -0.63
CA PHE A 203 1.21 -2.80 0.62
C PHE A 203 2.63 -2.38 1.06
N PRO A 204 2.95 -2.43 2.37
CA PRO A 204 4.28 -2.08 2.86
C PRO A 204 5.32 -3.15 2.50
N ALA A 205 6.53 -2.72 2.15
CA ALA A 205 7.68 -3.60 1.90
C ALA A 205 8.32 -4.15 3.19
N GLY A 206 7.89 -3.66 4.35
CA GLY A 206 8.54 -3.87 5.65
C GLY A 206 9.42 -2.68 6.06
N ASP A 207 9.91 -2.74 7.30
CA ASP A 207 10.68 -1.65 7.91
C ASP A 207 12.02 -1.42 7.18
N THR A 208 12.31 -0.17 6.85
CA THR A 208 13.54 0.29 6.22
C THR A 208 14.39 1.09 7.20
N HIS A 209 15.68 0.75 7.27
CA HIS A 209 16.62 1.41 8.16
C HIS A 209 16.87 2.88 7.74
N PRO A 210 16.95 3.84 8.68
CA PRO A 210 17.19 5.26 8.38
C PRO A 210 18.44 5.56 7.54
N THR A 211 19.47 4.72 7.59
CA THR A 211 20.67 4.85 6.73
C THR A 211 20.34 4.76 5.25
N HIS A 212 19.42 3.89 4.84
CA HIS A 212 19.02 3.74 3.45
C HIS A 212 18.27 4.98 2.95
N ILE A 213 17.49 5.62 3.83
CA ILE A 213 16.84 6.89 3.53
C ILE A 213 17.87 7.99 3.30
N ALA A 214 18.87 8.10 4.18
CA ALA A 214 19.95 9.07 4.04
C ALA A 214 20.80 8.82 2.77
N GLU A 215 21.04 7.58 2.40
CA GLU A 215 21.71 7.20 1.15
C GLU A 215 20.88 7.62 -0.07
N ALA A 216 19.58 7.32 -0.10
CA ALA A 216 18.69 7.72 -1.18
C ALA A 216 18.62 9.25 -1.37
N VAL A 217 18.66 10.01 -0.28
CA VAL A 217 18.72 11.48 -0.34
C VAL A 217 20.03 11.94 -0.98
N ARG A 218 21.18 11.42 -0.55
CA ARG A 218 22.49 11.78 -1.12
C ARG A 218 22.65 11.40 -2.59
N ASN A 219 22.02 10.32 -3.01
CA ASN A 219 22.07 9.84 -4.37
C ASN A 219 21.19 10.66 -5.33
N ASN A 220 20.31 11.53 -4.81
CA ASN A 220 19.56 12.45 -5.66
C ASN A 220 20.49 13.56 -6.20
N PRO A 221 20.70 13.67 -7.53
CA PRO A 221 21.61 14.66 -8.11
C PRO A 221 21.27 16.13 -7.82
N SER A 222 20.03 16.42 -7.42
CA SER A 222 19.61 17.78 -7.06
C SER A 222 19.83 18.11 -5.58
N TYR A 223 20.23 17.15 -4.74
CA TYR A 223 20.43 17.39 -3.32
C TYR A 223 21.78 18.07 -3.07
N ASP A 224 21.74 19.26 -2.50
CA ASP A 224 22.90 20.14 -2.29
C ASP A 224 23.49 20.07 -0.87
N GLY A 225 23.01 19.13 -0.04
CA GLY A 225 23.41 19.02 1.36
C GLY A 225 22.63 19.92 2.32
N GLY A 226 21.49 20.49 1.89
CA GLY A 226 20.61 21.28 2.75
C GLY A 226 19.75 20.48 3.74
N PRO A 227 18.94 21.18 4.57
CA PRO A 227 17.95 20.56 5.45
C PRO A 227 16.97 19.62 4.72
N VAL A 228 16.43 18.64 5.45
CA VAL A 228 15.47 17.66 4.91
C VAL A 228 14.12 17.76 5.60
N ARG A 229 13.03 17.60 4.84
CA ARG A 229 11.67 17.46 5.37
C ARG A 229 11.12 16.07 5.03
N LEU A 230 10.77 15.29 6.04
CA LEU A 230 10.17 13.98 5.87
C LEU A 230 8.65 14.12 5.72
N VAL A 231 8.12 13.74 4.56
CA VAL A 231 6.69 13.50 4.34
C VAL A 231 6.45 12.01 4.57
N SER A 232 6.58 11.61 5.84
CA SER A 232 6.50 10.23 6.28
C SER A 232 5.88 10.15 7.67
N CYS A 233 4.74 9.49 7.79
CA CYS A 233 3.93 9.43 9.00
C CYS A 233 4.76 9.01 10.23
N HIS A 234 4.53 9.67 11.37
CA HIS A 234 5.10 9.33 12.69
C HIS A 234 6.63 9.29 12.80
N THR A 235 7.39 9.70 11.77
CA THR A 235 8.86 9.64 11.80
C THR A 235 9.49 10.62 12.79
N GLY A 236 8.74 11.64 13.22
CA GLY A 236 9.08 12.56 14.30
C GLY A 236 8.56 12.15 15.68
N THR A 237 7.87 11.02 15.80
CA THR A 237 7.36 10.52 17.08
C THR A 237 8.51 9.96 17.92
N SER A 238 8.61 10.41 19.17
CA SER A 238 9.41 9.73 20.20
C SER A 238 8.48 8.86 21.01
N THR A 239 8.83 7.59 21.21
CA THR A 239 8.19 6.73 22.22
C THR A 239 9.05 6.83 23.48
N PRO A 240 8.69 7.66 24.48
CA PRO A 240 9.59 7.99 25.59
C PRO A 240 10.05 6.76 26.38
N ASP A 241 9.20 5.73 26.43
CA ASP A 241 9.42 4.52 27.21
C ASP A 241 10.26 3.46 26.47
N SER A 242 10.50 3.61 25.17
CA SER A 242 11.26 2.62 24.38
C SER A 242 12.77 2.87 24.42
N GLY A 243 13.19 4.10 24.74
CA GLY A 243 14.58 4.53 24.54
C GLY A 243 15.01 4.58 23.07
N GLU A 244 14.09 4.35 22.11
CA GLU A 244 14.38 4.36 20.69
C GLU A 244 14.57 5.79 20.18
N VAL A 245 15.62 5.95 19.38
CA VAL A 245 15.90 7.20 18.66
C VAL A 245 14.87 7.35 17.55
N PRO A 246 14.11 8.47 17.47
CA PRO A 246 13.15 8.68 16.38
C PRO A 246 13.83 8.53 15.03
N ALA A 247 13.14 7.93 14.05
CA ALA A 247 13.71 7.72 12.73
C ALA A 247 14.25 9.02 12.09
N ALA A 248 13.54 10.14 12.28
CA ALA A 248 13.99 11.46 11.85
C ALA A 248 15.31 11.91 12.49
N GLN A 249 15.53 11.59 13.78
CA GLN A 249 16.79 11.90 14.46
C GLN A 249 17.94 11.06 13.90
N SER A 250 17.70 9.80 13.57
CA SER A 250 18.70 8.94 12.91
C SER A 250 19.05 9.46 11.52
N VAL A 251 18.07 9.90 10.72
CA VAL A 251 18.33 10.55 9.42
C VAL A 251 19.13 11.84 9.60
N ALA A 252 18.80 12.68 10.60
CA ALA A 252 19.54 13.90 10.89
C ALA A 252 21.00 13.63 11.22
N ASN A 253 21.24 12.64 12.08
CA ASN A 253 22.60 12.21 12.46
C ASN A 253 23.36 11.67 11.24
N HIS A 254 22.71 10.87 10.40
CA HIS A 254 23.37 10.31 9.22
C HIS A 254 23.70 11.38 8.18
N LEU A 255 22.81 12.33 7.90
CA LEU A 255 23.04 13.37 6.89
C LEU A 255 23.89 14.54 7.40
N GLY A 256 23.95 14.76 8.73
CA GLY A 256 24.66 15.90 9.32
C GLY A 256 23.92 17.23 9.16
N VAL A 257 22.61 17.20 8.91
CA VAL A 257 21.77 18.39 8.66
C VAL A 257 20.48 18.35 9.49
N PRO A 258 19.78 19.49 9.66
CA PRO A 258 18.46 19.49 10.26
C PRO A 258 17.45 18.65 9.48
N VAL A 259 16.65 17.87 10.19
CA VAL A 259 15.54 17.09 9.61
C VAL A 259 14.24 17.50 10.27
N LYS A 260 13.26 17.90 9.48
CA LYS A 260 11.90 18.22 9.94
C LYS A 260 10.96 17.05 9.63
N ALA A 261 10.22 16.58 10.63
CA ALA A 261 9.38 15.39 10.49
C ALA A 261 8.05 15.52 11.27
N PRO A 262 6.98 14.85 10.83
CA PRO A 262 5.68 14.92 11.50
C PRO A 262 5.65 14.00 12.72
N THR A 263 4.95 14.42 13.78
CA THR A 263 4.71 13.58 14.96
C THR A 263 3.48 12.67 14.84
N ASN A 264 2.78 12.70 13.70
CA ASN A 264 1.58 11.92 13.42
C ASN A 264 1.48 11.63 11.90
N LYS A 265 0.35 11.07 11.46
CA LYS A 265 0.01 10.89 10.05
C LYS A 265 0.15 12.21 9.28
N VAL A 266 0.75 12.16 8.10
CA VAL A 266 0.96 13.30 7.21
C VAL A 266 0.55 12.92 5.80
N GLY A 267 0.04 13.89 5.04
CA GLY A 267 -0.20 13.68 3.62
C GLY A 267 -0.85 14.88 2.96
N VAL A 268 -1.24 14.68 1.70
CA VAL A 268 -1.98 15.65 0.89
C VAL A 268 -3.28 15.03 0.41
N SER A 269 -4.24 15.87 0.00
CA SER A 269 -5.48 15.37 -0.61
C SER A 269 -5.20 14.75 -1.97
N ARG A 270 -5.78 13.59 -2.22
CA ARG A 270 -5.68 12.90 -3.53
C ARG A 270 -6.32 13.70 -4.66
N LEU A 271 -7.29 14.56 -4.34
CA LEU A 271 -8.04 15.36 -5.30
C LEU A 271 -7.49 16.79 -5.44
N GLY A 272 -6.51 17.18 -4.63
CA GLY A 272 -6.01 18.56 -4.57
C GLY A 272 -4.97 18.92 -5.65
N GLY A 273 -4.42 17.93 -6.37
CA GLY A 273 -3.42 18.16 -7.42
C GLY A 273 -2.06 18.67 -6.91
N PRO A 274 -1.17 19.15 -7.81
CA PRO A 274 0.15 19.65 -7.45
C PRO A 274 0.16 20.93 -6.59
N GLY A 275 1.19 21.07 -5.75
CA GLY A 275 1.44 22.30 -4.98
C GLY A 275 0.71 22.37 -3.63
N GLN A 276 0.30 21.23 -3.08
CA GLN A 276 -0.37 21.12 -1.79
C GLN A 276 0.60 21.23 -0.62
N THR A 277 0.16 21.87 0.45
CA THR A 277 0.87 21.81 1.74
C THR A 277 0.51 20.49 2.40
N PRO A 278 1.48 19.65 2.79
CA PRO A 278 1.17 18.45 3.56
C PRO A 278 0.57 18.83 4.92
N GLU A 279 -0.54 18.19 5.26
CA GLU A 279 -1.25 18.36 6.52
C GLU A 279 -0.87 17.26 7.50
N ILE A 280 -0.75 17.59 8.79
CA ILE A 280 -0.55 16.61 9.85
C ILE A 280 -1.88 16.39 10.55
N PHE A 281 -2.32 15.14 10.60
CA PHE A 281 -3.61 14.76 11.18
C PHE A 281 -3.51 14.51 12.69
N GLY A 282 -4.66 14.39 13.35
CA GLY A 282 -4.74 13.95 14.75
C GLY A 282 -4.01 14.85 15.74
N GLY A 283 -3.96 16.17 15.48
CA GLY A 283 -3.29 17.15 16.35
C GLY A 283 -1.76 17.01 16.40
N GLY A 284 -1.16 16.29 15.44
CA GLY A 284 0.30 16.25 15.31
C GLY A 284 0.88 17.58 14.85
N TYR A 285 2.20 17.70 14.94
CA TYR A 285 2.94 18.89 14.54
C TYR A 285 4.27 18.51 13.88
N TRP A 286 4.88 19.49 13.21
CA TRP A 286 6.23 19.34 12.65
C TRP A 286 7.27 19.52 13.75
N ARG A 287 8.16 18.54 13.92
CA ARG A 287 9.29 18.62 14.84
C ARG A 287 10.59 18.62 14.05
N THR A 288 11.51 19.50 14.44
CA THR A 288 12.85 19.56 13.86
C THR A 288 13.85 18.85 14.76
N PHE A 289 14.68 18.02 14.14
CA PHE A 289 15.76 17.26 14.72
C PHE A 289 17.08 17.83 14.21
N LEU A 290 18.01 18.09 15.14
CA LEU A 290 19.34 18.58 14.80
C LEU A 290 20.33 17.41 14.85
N PRO A 291 21.36 17.39 14.00
CA PRO A 291 22.38 16.34 14.03
C PRO A 291 23.10 16.37 15.38
N ILE A 292 22.99 15.28 16.13
CA ILE A 292 23.74 15.11 17.37
C ILE A 292 25.10 14.57 16.95
N HIS A 293 26.08 15.46 16.87
CA HIS A 293 27.46 15.07 16.67
C HIS A 293 27.87 14.32 17.93
N GLY A 294 27.98 12.99 17.83
CA GLY A 294 28.49 12.19 18.93
C GLY A 294 29.85 12.75 19.34
N GLY A 295 29.92 13.36 20.53
CA GLY A 295 31.20 13.47 21.21
C GLY A 295 31.76 12.06 21.29
N GLY A 296 32.93 11.85 20.70
CA GLY A 296 33.50 10.52 20.45
C GLY A 296 33.34 9.57 21.64
N HIS A 297 32.84 8.38 21.33
CA HIS A 297 33.10 7.19 22.13
C HIS A 297 34.28 6.45 21.49
#